data_AF-A0A7Y1FJ49-F1
#
_entry.id   AF-A0A7Y1FJ49-F1
#
_cell.length_a   1.000
_cell.length_b   1.000
_cell.length_c   1.000
_cell.angle_alpha   90.00
_cell.angle_beta   90.00
_cell.angle_gamma   90.00
#
_symmetry.space_group_name_H-M   'P 1'
#
loop_
_entity.id
_entity.type
_entity.pdbx_description
1 polymer ?
#
loop_
_entity_poly.entity_id
_entity_poly.type
_entity_poly.pdbx_seq_one_letter_code
_entity_poly.pdbx_strand_id
1 'polypeptide(L)'
;MTTGNAVAHTREPQVAIVPLNEIQIEDVGRDVCAIDTWLQDVSGGAVTLDRLQNVAGLIPVVGNVMALADAIGDIVSLIKNDGSDPLDWVSLGINLVCIAPFPGTTAARVSLRSILSLVRGELAHTGKIVLGDALIEVMVGHLSATIVGQLEHFLTIAQSQLPGLLEQAGALGEELVLDLAKGMRALVDGDMDVKGRLASAQQHITSINTEQLKRNPFHIFTNVYSALRDVQVAAGTSMANSAAKLLMPAQAKKRVYEQTEHLITMAPELRVQLRKLNDPALKGSIGSLVVVLNKAVQLWGLRNPHALSSNIKNGTTNKARYIHRQGELEVRKNEVPAKKTANPEKNGPCVGTCNSINFALGTESLGHTDFSLPGPFPIDWTRTYCSRLSAYDQGALGARWITEFTTRFDLHGKGLVFHDADGRDHSY
;
A
#
# COMPACT_ATOMS: atom_id res chain seq x y z
N MET A 1 -24.64 15.08 36.40
CA MET A 1 -23.46 14.57 35.66
C MET A 1 -23.72 14.82 34.20
N THR A 2 -23.07 15.82 33.61
CA THR A 2 -23.17 16.15 32.18
C THR A 2 -22.24 15.23 31.41
N THR A 3 -22.82 14.30 30.65
CA THR A 3 -22.11 13.49 29.65
C THR A 3 -21.69 14.39 28.50
N GLY A 4 -20.42 14.81 28.52
CA GLY A 4 -19.81 15.46 27.37
C GLY A 4 -19.70 14.44 26.24
N ASN A 5 -20.42 14.68 25.14
CA ASN A 5 -20.19 13.98 23.88
C ASN A 5 -18.75 14.30 23.44
N ALA A 6 -17.82 13.37 23.68
CA ALA A 6 -16.52 13.41 23.06
C ALA A 6 -16.74 13.26 21.55
N VAL A 7 -16.52 14.34 20.80
CA VAL A 7 -16.47 14.29 19.35
C VAL A 7 -15.36 13.29 19.02
N ALA A 8 -15.71 12.16 18.40
CA ALA A 8 -14.73 11.18 17.96
C ALA A 8 -13.86 11.86 16.90
N HIS A 9 -12.67 12.31 17.29
CA HIS A 9 -11.66 12.75 16.35
C HIS A 9 -11.24 11.53 15.53
N THR A 10 -11.65 11.48 14.27
CA THR A 10 -11.21 10.45 13.34
C THR A 10 -9.69 10.54 13.25
N ARG A 11 -8.99 9.49 13.68
CA ARG A 11 -7.53 9.44 13.64
C ARG A 11 -7.09 9.42 12.18
N GLU A 12 -6.09 10.22 11.85
CA GLU A 12 -5.39 10.16 10.57
C GLU A 12 -4.99 8.71 10.24
N PRO A 13 -5.17 8.25 8.98
CA PRO A 13 -4.77 6.92 8.55
C PRO A 13 -3.29 6.66 8.86
N GLN A 14 -3.02 5.59 9.61
CA GLN A 14 -1.65 5.18 9.91
C GLN A 14 -1.01 4.56 8.67
N VAL A 15 0.26 4.87 8.47
CA VAL A 15 1.07 4.31 7.39
C VAL A 15 2.07 3.34 8.00
N ALA A 16 2.13 2.13 7.47
CA ALA A 16 3.14 1.14 7.82
C ALA A 16 4.28 1.14 6.79
N ILE A 17 5.50 0.90 7.26
CA ILE A 17 6.65 0.60 6.42
C ILE A 17 7.00 -0.86 6.61
N VAL A 18 6.91 -1.63 5.53
CA VAL A 18 7.03 -3.07 5.56
C VAL A 18 8.08 -3.53 4.54
N PRO A 19 8.73 -4.70 4.76
CA PRO A 19 9.58 -5.31 3.75
C PRO A 19 8.80 -5.60 2.46
N LEU A 20 9.36 -5.23 1.30
CA LEU A 20 8.74 -5.39 -0.01
C LEU A 20 8.35 -6.84 -0.29
N ASN A 21 9.19 -7.79 0.14
CA ASN A 21 8.97 -9.22 -0.04
C ASN A 21 7.85 -9.79 0.85
N GLU A 22 7.37 -9.03 1.84
CA GLU A 22 6.24 -9.41 2.70
C GLU A 22 4.90 -8.90 2.17
N ILE A 23 4.90 -7.90 1.27
CA ILE A 23 3.69 -7.36 0.64
C ILE A 23 3.10 -8.40 -0.30
N GLN A 24 1.83 -8.75 -0.12
CA GLN A 24 1.14 -9.68 -1.00
C GLN A 24 0.56 -8.94 -2.22
N ILE A 25 0.40 -9.63 -3.34
CA ILE A 25 -0.18 -8.97 -4.54
C ILE A 25 -1.64 -8.59 -4.30
N GLU A 26 -2.34 -9.34 -3.45
CA GLU A 26 -3.72 -9.10 -3.05
C GLU A 26 -3.86 -7.77 -2.29
N ASP A 27 -2.84 -7.34 -1.55
CA ASP A 27 -2.82 -6.03 -0.90
C ASP A 27 -2.76 -4.90 -1.92
N VAL A 28 -1.91 -5.03 -2.94
CA VAL A 28 -1.86 -4.07 -4.06
C VAL A 28 -3.15 -4.11 -4.86
N GLY A 29 -3.67 -5.31 -5.12
CA GLY A 29 -4.93 -5.54 -5.83
C GLY A 29 -6.14 -4.95 -5.12
N ARG A 30 -6.13 -4.87 -3.78
CA ARG A 30 -7.14 -4.15 -2.99
C ARG A 30 -7.12 -2.65 -3.31
N ASP A 31 -5.95 -2.02 -3.32
CA ASP A 31 -5.83 -0.58 -3.59
C ASP A 31 -6.28 -0.26 -5.03
N VAL A 32 -5.89 -1.10 -5.99
CA VAL A 32 -6.34 -0.96 -7.38
C VAL A 32 -7.84 -1.18 -7.53
N CYS A 33 -8.41 -2.15 -6.81
CA CYS A 33 -9.85 -2.40 -6.80
C CYS A 33 -10.64 -1.20 -6.26
N ALA A 34 -10.09 -0.46 -5.29
CA ALA A 34 -10.73 0.76 -4.79
C ALA A 34 -10.84 1.85 -5.87
N ILE A 35 -9.85 1.97 -6.77
CA ILE A 35 -9.90 2.87 -7.93
C ILE A 35 -11.02 2.44 -8.89
N ASP A 36 -11.07 1.16 -9.23
CA ASP A 36 -12.09 0.62 -10.14
C ASP A 36 -13.51 0.73 -9.55
N THR A 37 -13.64 0.55 -8.24
CA THR A 37 -14.90 0.76 -7.51
C THR A 37 -15.33 2.23 -7.62
N TRP A 38 -14.41 3.17 -7.38
CA TRP A 38 -14.70 4.59 -7.55
C TRP A 38 -15.13 4.94 -8.98
N LEU A 39 -14.43 4.41 -10.00
CA LEU A 39 -14.80 4.60 -11.41
C LEU A 39 -16.22 4.10 -11.69
N GLN A 40 -16.56 2.92 -11.17
CA GLN A 40 -17.90 2.34 -11.32
C GLN A 40 -18.96 3.18 -10.59
N ASP A 41 -18.69 3.63 -9.37
CA ASP A 41 -19.64 4.42 -8.58
C ASP A 41 -19.97 5.75 -9.24
N VAL A 42 -18.96 6.49 -9.71
CA VAL A 42 -19.18 7.80 -10.37
C VAL A 42 -19.83 7.67 -11.74
N SER A 43 -19.70 6.51 -12.39
CA SER A 43 -20.20 6.27 -13.74
C SER A 43 -21.46 5.39 -13.82
N GLY A 44 -21.94 4.84 -12.70
CA GLY A 44 -23.00 3.83 -12.72
C GLY A 44 -22.59 2.54 -13.45
N GLY A 45 -21.31 2.18 -13.36
CA GLY A 45 -20.72 0.97 -13.94
C GLY A 45 -20.30 1.06 -15.42
N ALA A 46 -20.37 2.24 -16.04
CA ALA A 46 -19.98 2.39 -17.45
C ALA A 46 -18.47 2.52 -17.67
N VAL A 47 -17.77 3.13 -16.71
CA VAL A 47 -16.32 3.26 -16.69
C VAL A 47 -15.74 2.24 -15.73
N THR A 48 -14.78 1.45 -16.23
CA THR A 48 -14.00 0.47 -15.47
C THR A 48 -12.55 0.55 -15.95
N LEU A 49 -11.59 0.11 -15.13
CA LEU A 49 -10.17 0.04 -15.52
C LEU A 49 -9.97 -0.79 -16.79
N ASP A 50 -10.71 -1.91 -16.90
CA ASP A 50 -10.69 -2.81 -18.05
C ASP A 50 -11.08 -2.12 -19.37
N ARG A 51 -12.00 -1.15 -19.31
CA ARG A 51 -12.40 -0.34 -20.47
C ARG A 51 -11.47 0.85 -20.68
N LEU A 52 -11.01 1.47 -19.59
CA LEU A 52 -10.20 2.67 -19.59
C LEU A 52 -8.84 2.44 -20.27
N GLN A 53 -8.20 1.30 -20.03
CA GLN A 53 -6.93 0.93 -20.69
C GLN A 53 -7.00 0.91 -22.22
N ASN A 54 -8.20 0.78 -22.81
CA ASN A 54 -8.37 0.70 -24.27
C ASN A 54 -8.60 2.08 -24.91
N VAL A 55 -9.06 3.05 -24.13
CA VAL A 55 -9.45 4.39 -24.60
C VAL A 55 -8.48 5.49 -24.18
N ALA A 56 -7.75 5.26 -23.10
CA ALA A 56 -6.86 6.20 -22.44
C ALA A 56 -5.52 5.50 -22.10
N GLY A 57 -4.52 6.26 -21.70
CA GLY A 57 -3.30 5.71 -21.12
C GLY A 57 -2.12 5.57 -22.07
N LEU A 58 -1.79 6.60 -22.84
CA LEU A 58 -0.44 6.72 -23.43
C LEU A 58 0.53 7.43 -22.47
N ILE A 59 0.37 7.21 -21.16
CA ILE A 59 1.18 7.83 -20.12
C ILE A 59 2.20 6.80 -19.62
N PRO A 60 3.50 6.96 -19.92
CA PRO A 60 4.52 6.07 -19.44
C PRO A 60 4.83 6.34 -17.96
N VAL A 61 4.88 5.28 -17.15
CA VAL A 61 5.24 5.36 -15.73
C VAL A 61 6.28 4.31 -15.35
N VAL A 62 7.13 4.66 -14.38
CA VAL A 62 8.06 3.71 -13.74
C VAL A 62 7.26 2.63 -13.03
N GLY A 63 7.78 1.41 -13.03
CA GLY A 63 7.12 0.23 -12.52
C GLY A 63 6.96 0.16 -11.01
N ASN A 64 6.42 1.18 -10.34
CA ASN A 64 5.94 1.08 -8.96
C ASN A 64 4.41 1.21 -8.97
N VAL A 65 3.70 0.09 -9.15
CA VAL A 65 2.23 0.11 -9.25
C VAL A 65 1.58 0.46 -7.92
N MET A 66 2.22 0.15 -6.78
CA MET A 66 1.76 0.64 -5.47
C MET A 66 1.75 2.17 -5.43
N ALA A 67 2.81 2.81 -5.92
CA ALA A 67 2.88 4.25 -5.98
C ALA A 67 1.89 4.86 -6.98
N LEU A 68 1.65 4.18 -8.10
CA LEU A 68 0.64 4.59 -9.07
C LEU A 68 -0.77 4.52 -8.47
N ALA A 69 -1.10 3.41 -7.79
CA ALA A 69 -2.39 3.22 -7.15
C ALA A 69 -2.63 4.27 -6.07
N ASP A 70 -1.63 4.54 -5.24
CA ASP A 70 -1.70 5.60 -4.23
C ASP A 70 -1.83 7.00 -4.86
N ALA A 71 -1.11 7.29 -5.96
CA ALA A 71 -1.21 8.60 -6.62
C ALA A 71 -2.63 8.85 -7.16
N ILE A 72 -3.25 7.85 -7.80
CA ILE A 72 -4.65 7.96 -8.26
C ILE A 72 -5.61 8.04 -7.06
N GLY A 73 -5.37 7.24 -6.01
CA GLY A 73 -6.15 7.32 -4.78
C GLY A 73 -6.10 8.69 -4.10
N ASP A 74 -4.92 9.33 -4.10
CA ASP A 74 -4.73 10.69 -3.57
C ASP A 74 -5.43 11.73 -4.45
N ILE A 75 -5.39 11.61 -5.79
CA ILE A 75 -6.18 12.46 -6.71
C ILE A 75 -7.67 12.35 -6.39
N VAL A 76 -8.18 11.12 -6.24
CA VAL A 76 -9.59 10.87 -5.90
C VAL A 76 -9.94 11.49 -4.54
N SER A 77 -9.05 11.41 -3.56
CA SER A 77 -9.25 11.97 -2.22
C SER A 77 -9.26 13.50 -2.25
N LEU A 78 -8.34 14.12 -2.99
CA LEU A 78 -8.27 15.57 -3.17
C LEU A 78 -9.53 16.13 -3.83
N ILE A 79 -10.11 15.42 -4.82
CA ILE A 79 -11.38 15.82 -5.42
C ILE A 79 -12.54 15.72 -4.43
N LYS A 80 -12.56 14.69 -3.58
CA LYS A 80 -13.62 14.49 -2.58
C LYS A 80 -13.59 15.53 -1.47
N ASN A 81 -12.41 16.04 -1.14
CA ASN A 81 -12.18 16.97 -0.03
C ASN A 81 -11.92 18.42 -0.50
N ASP A 82 -12.18 18.75 -1.77
CA ASP A 82 -11.91 20.07 -2.37
C ASP A 82 -10.47 20.59 -2.13
N GLY A 83 -9.50 19.68 -2.07
CA GLY A 83 -8.09 20.00 -1.84
C GLY A 83 -7.78 20.63 -0.47
N SER A 84 -8.66 20.46 0.52
CA SER A 84 -8.59 21.17 1.80
C SER A 84 -7.38 20.83 2.68
N ASP A 85 -6.84 19.61 2.57
CA ASP A 85 -5.72 19.16 3.39
C ASP A 85 -4.37 19.33 2.66
N PRO A 86 -3.45 20.18 3.15
CA PRO A 86 -2.10 20.29 2.62
C PRO A 86 -1.31 18.98 2.58
N LEU A 87 -1.56 18.05 3.50
CA LEU A 87 -0.83 16.77 3.57
C LEU A 87 -1.27 15.78 2.48
N ASP A 88 -2.46 15.94 1.91
CA ASP A 88 -2.91 15.16 0.76
C ASP A 88 -2.09 15.51 -0.49
N TRP A 89 -1.80 16.80 -0.69
CA TRP A 89 -0.88 17.26 -1.74
C TRP A 89 0.54 16.71 -1.55
N VAL A 90 1.00 16.61 -0.30
CA VAL A 90 2.30 16.01 0.04
C VAL A 90 2.32 14.52 -0.30
N SER A 91 1.27 13.77 0.05
CA SER A 91 1.14 12.35 -0.31
C SER A 91 1.18 12.18 -1.83
N LEU A 92 0.37 12.96 -2.55
CA LEU A 92 0.34 12.94 -4.01
C LEU A 92 1.73 13.25 -4.61
N GLY A 93 2.42 14.28 -4.11
CA GLY A 93 3.75 14.65 -4.57
C GLY A 93 4.78 13.53 -4.36
N ILE A 94 4.78 12.87 -3.19
CA ILE A 94 5.66 11.73 -2.90
C ILE A 94 5.42 10.59 -3.90
N ASN A 95 4.16 10.29 -4.20
CA ASN A 95 3.76 9.19 -5.08
C ASN A 95 4.10 9.49 -6.54
N LEU A 96 3.81 10.70 -7.02
CA LEU A 96 4.12 11.14 -8.38
C LEU A 96 5.63 11.20 -8.66
N VAL A 97 6.44 11.68 -7.70
CA VAL A 97 7.91 11.66 -7.81
C VAL A 97 8.43 10.23 -7.97
N CYS A 98 7.79 9.24 -7.33
CA CYS A 98 8.19 7.84 -7.45
C CYS A 98 7.88 7.23 -8.83
N ILE A 99 6.77 7.61 -9.47
CA ILE A 99 6.31 6.98 -10.73
C ILE A 99 6.78 7.71 -11.99
N ALA A 100 7.25 8.96 -11.90
CA ALA A 100 7.67 9.69 -13.10
C ALA A 100 8.92 9.09 -13.77
N PRO A 101 9.02 9.05 -15.11
CA PRO A 101 10.13 8.40 -15.81
C PRO A 101 11.37 9.29 -15.91
N PHE A 102 12.13 9.40 -14.82
CA PHE A 102 13.42 10.11 -14.80
C PHE A 102 14.60 9.15 -15.01
N PRO A 103 15.43 9.35 -16.05
CA PRO A 103 16.64 8.57 -16.24
C PRO A 103 17.64 8.75 -15.08
N GLY A 104 18.23 7.65 -14.61
CA GLY A 104 19.35 7.67 -13.66
C GLY A 104 19.01 7.98 -12.18
N THR A 105 17.76 8.28 -11.84
CA THR A 105 17.34 8.61 -10.44
C THR A 105 16.35 7.60 -9.86
N THR A 106 16.11 6.47 -10.53
CA THR A 106 15.02 5.57 -10.18
C THR A 106 15.15 4.95 -8.78
N ALA A 107 16.30 4.35 -8.45
CA ALA A 107 16.52 3.76 -7.13
C ALA A 107 16.37 4.81 -6.01
N ALA A 108 16.83 6.04 -6.27
CA ALA A 108 16.67 7.18 -5.38
C ALA A 108 15.21 7.51 -5.08
N ARG A 109 14.39 7.61 -6.11
CA ARG A 109 12.98 8.00 -5.97
C ARG A 109 12.16 6.93 -5.26
N VAL A 110 12.47 5.66 -5.48
CA VAL A 110 11.87 4.54 -4.74
C VAL A 110 12.20 4.62 -3.25
N SER A 111 13.46 4.86 -2.87
CA SER A 111 13.82 4.99 -1.44
C SER A 111 13.21 6.22 -0.78
N LEU A 112 13.14 7.35 -1.49
CA LEU A 112 12.56 8.58 -0.97
C LEU A 112 11.09 8.40 -0.61
N ARG A 113 10.33 7.58 -1.35
CA ARG A 113 8.91 7.33 -1.09
C ARG A 113 8.67 6.84 0.33
N SER A 114 9.34 5.78 0.75
CA SER A 114 9.20 5.20 2.09
C SER A 114 9.59 6.18 3.19
N ILE A 115 10.71 6.87 2.98
CA ILE A 115 11.25 7.82 3.95
C ILE A 115 10.33 9.03 4.10
N LEU A 116 9.95 9.69 3.01
CA LEU A 116 9.09 10.87 3.05
C LEU A 116 7.70 10.53 3.59
N SER A 117 7.19 9.32 3.30
CA SER A 117 5.91 8.85 3.85
C SER A 117 5.96 8.66 5.37
N LEU A 118 7.07 8.15 5.91
CA LEU A 118 7.30 8.08 7.35
C LEU A 118 7.32 9.47 7.99
N VAL A 119 8.13 10.39 7.44
CA VAL A 119 8.25 11.75 8.00
C VAL A 119 6.90 12.48 7.92
N ARG A 120 6.14 12.30 6.83
CA ARG A 120 4.77 12.81 6.68
C ARG A 120 3.84 12.23 7.74
N GLY A 121 3.87 10.91 7.96
CA GLY A 121 3.05 10.23 8.96
C GLY A 121 3.32 10.72 10.38
N GLU A 122 4.59 10.93 10.73
CA GLU A 122 4.98 11.49 12.03
C GLU A 122 4.45 12.93 12.21
N LEU A 123 4.54 13.76 11.16
CA LEU A 123 3.97 15.11 11.14
C LEU A 123 2.45 15.08 11.32
N ALA A 124 1.76 14.19 10.61
CA ALA A 124 0.31 14.03 10.71
C ALA A 124 -0.12 13.60 12.13
N HIS A 125 0.65 12.71 12.76
CA HIS A 125 0.32 12.18 14.09
C HIS A 125 0.66 13.13 15.24
N THR A 126 1.79 13.85 15.18
CA THR A 126 2.27 14.64 16.33
C THR A 126 2.19 16.15 16.11
N GLY A 127 1.86 16.60 14.89
CA GLY A 127 1.86 18.01 14.49
C GLY A 127 3.27 18.62 14.36
N LYS A 128 4.31 17.82 14.60
CA LYS A 128 5.74 18.15 14.54
C LYS A 128 6.48 17.01 13.85
N ILE A 129 7.69 17.28 13.36
CA ILE A 129 8.54 16.23 12.80
C ILE A 129 9.54 15.84 13.89
N VAL A 130 9.27 14.76 14.62
CA VAL A 130 10.15 14.23 15.67
C VAL A 130 10.65 12.84 15.25
N LEU A 131 11.84 12.78 14.67
CA LEU A 131 12.46 11.53 14.24
C LEU A 131 13.31 10.95 15.37
N GLY A 132 12.77 9.95 16.07
CA GLY A 132 13.51 9.18 17.07
C GLY A 132 14.56 8.26 16.44
N ASP A 133 15.56 7.84 17.23
CA ASP A 133 16.70 7.04 16.77
C ASP A 133 16.27 5.75 16.04
N ALA A 134 15.21 5.08 16.52
CA ALA A 134 14.68 3.87 15.89
C ALA A 134 14.14 4.12 14.46
N LEU A 135 13.47 5.25 14.22
CA LEU A 135 12.97 5.59 12.88
C LEU A 135 14.15 5.90 11.93
N ILE A 136 15.17 6.61 12.43
CA ILE A 136 16.37 6.91 11.65
C ILE A 136 17.13 5.63 11.30
N GLU A 137 17.23 4.67 12.23
CA GLU A 137 17.83 3.36 11.98
C GLU A 137 17.11 2.57 10.88
N VAL A 138 15.77 2.54 10.91
CA VAL A 138 14.96 1.92 9.85
C VAL A 138 15.23 2.58 8.50
N MET A 139 15.30 3.92 8.45
CA MET A 139 15.60 4.67 7.22
C MET A 139 17.01 4.39 6.69
N VAL A 140 18.03 4.35 7.57
CA VAL A 140 19.42 4.02 7.22
C VAL A 140 19.51 2.59 6.70
N GLY A 141 18.81 1.65 7.35
CA GLY A 141 18.71 0.26 6.91
C GLY A 141 18.12 0.14 5.51
N HIS A 142 16.98 0.80 5.27
CA HIS A 142 16.30 0.84 3.98
C HIS A 142 17.20 1.34 2.85
N LEU A 143 17.88 2.47 3.09
CA LEU A 143 18.76 3.05 2.06
C LEU A 143 19.98 2.19 1.78
N SER A 144 20.58 1.59 2.81
CA SER A 144 21.70 0.67 2.61
C SER A 144 21.32 -0.51 1.71
N ALA A 145 20.05 -0.95 1.75
CA ALA A 145 19.54 -2.03 0.92
C ALA A 145 19.28 -1.60 -0.54
N THR A 146 18.88 -0.34 -0.77
CA THR A 146 18.45 0.15 -2.09
C THR A 146 19.52 1.00 -2.81
N ILE A 147 20.44 1.64 -2.09
CA ILE A 147 21.47 2.54 -2.63
C ILE A 147 22.80 2.28 -1.92
N VAL A 148 23.83 1.93 -2.70
CA VAL A 148 25.20 1.80 -2.19
C VAL A 148 25.77 3.21 -1.96
N GLY A 149 25.77 3.70 -0.72
CA GLY A 149 26.34 5.02 -0.38
C GLY A 149 25.94 5.57 1.00
N GLN A 150 26.35 6.82 1.28
CA GLN A 150 26.01 7.54 2.51
C GLN A 150 24.65 8.24 2.38
N LEU A 151 23.75 8.01 3.34
CA LEU A 151 22.42 8.64 3.42
C LEU A 151 22.49 10.19 3.36
N GLU A 152 23.50 10.81 3.94
CA GLU A 152 23.70 12.26 3.89
C GLU A 152 23.97 12.77 2.46
N HIS A 153 24.81 12.07 1.71
CA HIS A 153 25.09 12.39 0.31
C HIS A 153 23.83 12.22 -0.54
N PHE A 154 23.08 11.15 -0.27
CA PHE A 154 21.80 10.89 -0.91
C PHE A 154 20.78 12.01 -0.69
N LEU A 155 20.58 12.44 0.55
CA LEU A 155 19.65 13.54 0.86
C LEU A 155 20.10 14.87 0.26
N THR A 156 21.40 15.11 0.18
CA THR A 156 21.95 16.30 -0.46
C THR A 156 21.64 16.33 -1.96
N ILE A 157 21.78 15.19 -2.65
CA ILE A 157 21.39 15.06 -4.06
C ILE A 157 19.87 15.18 -4.21
N ALA A 158 19.10 14.51 -3.36
CA ALA A 158 17.65 14.59 -3.37
C ALA A 158 17.17 16.05 -3.22
N GLN A 159 17.78 16.81 -2.31
CA GLN A 159 17.47 18.21 -2.09
C GLN A 159 17.80 19.09 -3.29
N SER A 160 18.94 18.86 -3.96
CA SER A 160 19.32 19.66 -5.14
C SER A 160 18.46 19.36 -6.37
N GLN A 161 18.01 18.11 -6.52
CA GLN A 161 17.15 17.69 -7.63
C GLN A 161 15.66 17.90 -7.37
N LEU A 162 15.25 18.14 -6.12
CA LEU A 162 13.85 18.26 -5.70
C LEU A 162 13.01 19.21 -6.58
N PRO A 163 13.48 20.42 -6.96
CA PRO A 163 12.69 21.32 -7.80
C PRO A 163 12.34 20.70 -9.17
N GLY A 164 13.33 20.06 -9.81
CA GLY A 164 13.13 19.39 -11.10
C GLY A 164 12.27 18.13 -11.00
N LEU A 165 12.40 17.40 -9.88
CA LEU A 165 11.56 16.24 -9.58
C LEU A 165 10.08 16.64 -9.41
N LEU A 166 9.82 17.71 -8.64
CA LEU A 166 8.46 18.19 -8.40
C LEU A 166 7.83 18.81 -9.64
N GLU A 167 8.61 19.49 -10.49
CA GLU A 167 8.11 20.04 -11.76
C GLU A 167 7.61 18.93 -12.69
N GLN A 168 8.42 17.88 -12.87
CA GLN A 168 8.06 16.76 -13.74
C GLN A 168 6.98 15.87 -13.13
N ALA A 169 6.98 15.68 -11.80
CA ALA A 169 5.88 15.03 -11.10
C ALA A 169 4.56 15.82 -11.29
N GLY A 170 4.62 17.15 -11.25
CA GLY A 170 3.49 18.03 -11.54
C GLY A 170 2.97 17.88 -12.96
N ALA A 171 3.87 17.85 -13.95
CA ALA A 171 3.51 17.63 -15.35
C ALA A 171 2.87 16.25 -15.57
N LEU A 172 3.44 15.19 -14.97
CA LEU A 172 2.88 13.85 -15.05
C LEU A 172 1.50 13.77 -14.38
N GLY A 173 1.33 14.38 -13.21
CA GLY A 173 0.05 14.41 -12.51
C GLY A 173 -1.02 15.17 -13.30
N GLU A 174 -0.67 16.30 -13.90
CA GLU A 174 -1.52 17.06 -14.82
C GLU A 174 -1.96 16.19 -16.01
N GLU A 175 -1.01 15.52 -16.67
CA GLU A 175 -1.28 14.61 -17.78
C GLU A 175 -2.21 13.45 -17.37
N LEU A 176 -1.94 12.82 -16.22
CA LEU A 176 -2.72 11.71 -15.67
C LEU A 176 -4.16 12.11 -15.40
N VAL A 177 -4.38 13.26 -14.78
CA VAL A 177 -5.73 13.78 -14.46
C VAL A 177 -6.51 14.08 -15.74
N LEU A 178 -5.86 14.70 -16.73
CA LEU A 178 -6.50 15.04 -18.01
C LEU A 178 -6.81 13.80 -18.85
N ASP A 179 -5.91 12.82 -18.89
CA ASP A 179 -6.12 11.56 -19.60
C ASP A 179 -7.22 10.71 -18.94
N LEU A 180 -7.29 10.70 -17.60
CA LEU A 180 -8.39 10.08 -16.85
C LEU A 180 -9.73 10.73 -17.21
N ALA A 181 -9.81 12.06 -17.18
CA ALA A 181 -11.03 12.80 -17.53
C ALA A 181 -11.46 12.53 -18.99
N LYS A 182 -10.50 12.55 -19.92
CA LYS A 182 -10.72 12.24 -21.33
C LYS A 182 -11.23 10.82 -21.54
N GLY A 183 -10.61 9.84 -20.90
CA GLY A 183 -11.00 8.43 -20.98
C GLY A 183 -12.41 8.18 -20.44
N MET A 184 -12.74 8.78 -19.29
CA MET A 184 -14.08 8.72 -18.70
C MET A 184 -15.15 9.28 -19.66
N ARG A 185 -14.90 10.44 -20.28
CA ARG A 185 -15.83 11.05 -21.26
C ARG A 185 -16.01 10.18 -22.50
N ALA A 186 -14.91 9.72 -23.09
CA ALA A 186 -14.95 8.88 -24.30
C ALA A 186 -15.79 7.61 -24.11
N LEU A 187 -15.69 6.96 -22.95
CA LEU A 187 -16.47 5.76 -22.63
C LEU A 187 -17.96 6.04 -22.48
N VAL A 188 -18.34 7.20 -21.93
CA VAL A 188 -19.75 7.58 -21.72
C VAL A 188 -20.38 8.19 -22.99
N ASP A 189 -19.56 8.77 -23.86
CA ASP A 189 -19.99 9.27 -25.17
C ASP A 189 -20.17 8.16 -26.21
N GLY A 190 -19.68 6.95 -25.91
CA GLY A 190 -19.85 5.80 -26.77
C GLY A 190 -19.06 5.91 -28.07
N ASP A 191 -17.91 6.58 -28.03
CA ASP A 191 -17.06 6.80 -29.19
C ASP A 191 -16.75 5.46 -29.88
N MET A 192 -17.15 5.32 -31.14
CA MET A 192 -17.15 4.03 -31.85
C MET A 192 -15.74 3.55 -32.22
N ASP A 193 -14.75 4.44 -32.22
CA ASP A 193 -13.33 4.11 -32.49
C ASP A 193 -12.70 3.28 -31.36
N VAL A 194 -13.37 3.24 -30.19
CA VAL A 194 -13.00 2.45 -29.02
C VAL A 194 -13.18 0.94 -29.25
N LYS A 195 -14.16 0.53 -30.06
CA LYS A 195 -14.42 -0.90 -30.35
C LYS A 195 -13.29 -1.55 -31.16
N GLY A 196 -12.65 -0.78 -32.05
CA GLY A 196 -11.49 -1.25 -32.82
C GLY A 196 -10.24 -1.43 -31.96
N ARG A 197 -10.02 -0.55 -30.99
CA ARG A 197 -8.89 -0.60 -30.04
C ARG A 197 -9.03 -1.66 -28.96
N LEU A 198 -10.27 -1.95 -28.53
CA LEU A 198 -10.63 -3.04 -27.60
C LEU A 198 -10.20 -4.42 -28.13
N ALA A 199 -10.32 -4.66 -29.44
CA ALA A 199 -9.92 -5.93 -30.05
C ALA A 199 -8.39 -6.10 -30.14
N SER A 200 -7.65 -4.99 -30.24
CA SER A 200 -6.17 -4.98 -30.30
C SER A 200 -5.53 -5.12 -28.92
N ALA A 201 -6.18 -4.62 -27.87
CA ALA A 201 -5.65 -4.60 -26.51
C ALA A 201 -5.74 -5.95 -25.78
N GLN A 202 -6.59 -6.87 -26.24
CA GLN A 202 -6.66 -8.25 -25.73
C GLN A 202 -5.37 -9.07 -25.94
N GLN A 203 -4.39 -8.53 -26.66
CA GLN A 203 -3.08 -9.14 -26.87
C GLN A 203 -2.02 -8.76 -25.83
N HIS A 204 -2.30 -7.84 -24.90
CA HIS A 204 -1.37 -7.48 -23.81
C HIS A 204 -1.56 -8.36 -22.57
N ILE A 205 -1.41 -9.68 -22.72
CA ILE A 205 -1.09 -10.55 -21.58
C ILE A 205 0.41 -10.80 -21.67
N THR A 206 1.19 -9.86 -21.14
CA THR A 206 2.64 -10.03 -21.02
C THR A 206 2.96 -10.65 -19.67
N SER A 207 3.55 -11.85 -19.75
CA SER A 207 4.60 -12.52 -18.95
C SER A 207 5.34 -11.79 -17.78
N ILE A 208 4.80 -10.73 -17.20
CA ILE A 208 5.40 -10.02 -16.06
C ILE A 208 5.15 -10.86 -14.80
N ASN A 209 6.22 -11.19 -14.10
CA ASN A 209 6.13 -11.87 -12.80
C ASN A 209 5.33 -11.00 -11.82
N THR A 210 4.41 -11.62 -11.07
CA THR A 210 3.61 -10.98 -10.01
C THR A 210 4.44 -10.08 -9.08
N GLU A 211 5.67 -10.47 -8.74
CA GLU A 211 6.56 -9.64 -7.90
C GLU A 211 7.00 -8.35 -8.60
N GLN A 212 7.23 -8.39 -9.91
CA GLN A 212 7.60 -7.22 -10.72
C GLN A 212 6.42 -6.26 -10.93
N LEU A 213 5.17 -6.74 -10.79
CA LEU A 213 3.99 -5.88 -10.82
C LEU A 213 3.88 -5.00 -9.56
N LYS A 214 4.36 -5.48 -8.41
CA LYS A 214 4.37 -4.67 -7.17
C LYS A 214 5.32 -3.48 -7.35
N ARG A 215 6.60 -3.81 -7.60
CA ARG A 215 7.66 -2.82 -7.81
C ARG A 215 8.82 -3.40 -8.63
N ASN A 216 9.08 -2.77 -9.77
CA ASN A 216 10.27 -2.91 -10.60
C ASN A 216 10.75 -1.52 -11.06
N PRO A 217 11.78 -0.94 -10.39
CA PRO A 217 12.30 0.38 -10.75
C PRO A 217 12.79 0.44 -12.21
N PHE A 218 13.28 -0.67 -12.76
CA PHE A 218 13.87 -0.69 -14.10
C PHE A 218 12.86 -0.96 -15.21
N HIS A 219 11.59 -1.17 -14.87
CA HIS A 219 10.51 -1.34 -15.83
C HIS A 219 9.76 -0.03 -16.06
N ILE A 220 9.35 0.22 -17.30
CA ILE A 220 8.45 1.33 -17.65
C ILE A 220 7.19 0.70 -18.21
N PHE A 221 6.06 0.94 -17.55
CA PHE A 221 4.76 0.64 -18.12
C PHE A 221 4.43 1.71 -19.14
N THR A 222 4.05 1.31 -20.35
CA THR A 222 3.66 2.22 -21.42
C THR A 222 2.25 2.80 -21.23
N ASN A 223 1.43 2.14 -20.42
CA ASN A 223 0.07 2.57 -20.08
C ASN A 223 -0.19 2.35 -18.58
N VAL A 224 -0.59 3.43 -17.89
CA VAL A 224 -0.93 3.41 -16.45
C VAL A 224 -2.08 2.46 -16.12
N TYR A 225 -3.13 2.42 -16.93
CA TYR A 225 -4.31 1.61 -16.66
C TYR A 225 -4.09 0.13 -16.94
N SER A 226 -3.23 -0.20 -17.91
CA SER A 226 -2.83 -1.60 -18.12
C SER A 226 -2.01 -2.12 -16.94
N ALA A 227 -1.10 -1.31 -16.38
CA ALA A 227 -0.34 -1.68 -15.19
C ALA A 227 -1.25 -1.97 -13.98
N LEU A 228 -2.27 -1.15 -13.78
CA LEU A 228 -3.30 -1.38 -12.76
C LEU A 228 -4.13 -2.64 -13.06
N ARG A 229 -4.54 -2.82 -14.32
CA ARG A 229 -5.31 -4.00 -14.73
C ARG A 229 -4.54 -5.30 -14.53
N ASP A 230 -3.26 -5.32 -14.85
CA ASP A 230 -2.37 -6.47 -14.65
C ASP A 230 -2.34 -6.88 -13.18
N VAL A 231 -2.29 -5.91 -12.26
CA VAL A 231 -2.40 -6.17 -10.82
C VAL A 231 -3.78 -6.73 -10.45
N GLN A 232 -4.89 -6.21 -11.00
CA GLN A 232 -6.23 -6.78 -10.73
C GLN A 232 -6.35 -8.23 -11.19
N VAL A 233 -5.77 -8.58 -12.34
CA VAL A 233 -5.74 -9.96 -12.83
C VAL A 233 -4.91 -10.82 -11.89
N ALA A 234 -3.68 -10.39 -11.58
CA ALA A 234 -2.75 -11.15 -10.76
C ALA A 234 -3.25 -11.37 -9.33
N ALA A 235 -3.95 -10.39 -8.76
CA ALA A 235 -4.54 -10.45 -7.43
C ALA A 235 -5.88 -11.23 -7.38
N GLY A 236 -6.43 -11.65 -8.54
CA GLY A 236 -7.74 -12.27 -8.61
C GLY A 236 -8.90 -11.34 -8.18
N THR A 237 -8.68 -10.02 -8.22
CA THR A 237 -9.69 -9.01 -7.82
C THR A 237 -10.45 -8.43 -9.00
N SER A 238 -10.24 -8.95 -10.22
CA SER A 238 -10.96 -8.50 -11.41
C SER A 238 -12.47 -8.69 -11.23
N MET A 239 -13.23 -7.59 -11.24
CA MET A 239 -14.68 -7.64 -11.13
C MET A 239 -15.28 -8.20 -12.43
N ALA A 240 -16.19 -9.16 -12.32
CA ALA A 240 -16.94 -9.68 -13.46
C ALA A 240 -17.86 -8.57 -13.99
N ASN A 241 -17.43 -7.86 -15.02
CA ASN A 241 -18.22 -6.78 -15.61
C ASN A 241 -19.47 -7.37 -16.27
N SER A 242 -20.63 -7.15 -15.67
CA SER A 242 -21.90 -7.25 -16.36
C SER A 242 -21.91 -6.14 -17.41
N ALA A 243 -22.09 -6.52 -18.68
CA ALA A 243 -22.10 -5.58 -19.81
C ALA A 243 -22.94 -4.34 -19.47
N ALA A 244 -22.29 -3.21 -19.18
CA ALA A 244 -23.00 -1.96 -18.94
C ALA A 244 -23.88 -1.73 -20.18
N LYS A 245 -25.19 -1.69 -19.95
CA LYS A 245 -26.22 -1.52 -20.98
C LYS A 245 -25.77 -0.39 -21.89
N LEU A 246 -25.83 -0.63 -23.20
CA LEU A 246 -25.48 0.28 -24.30
C LEU A 246 -26.18 1.66 -24.23
N LEU A 247 -27.07 1.86 -23.25
CA LEU A 247 -27.82 3.08 -22.98
C LEU A 247 -27.67 3.43 -21.50
N MET A 248 -26.76 4.37 -21.22
CA MET A 248 -26.64 5.01 -19.92
C MET A 248 -27.82 5.95 -19.67
N PRO A 249 -28.46 5.92 -18.48
CA PRO A 249 -29.41 6.97 -18.10
C PRO A 249 -28.74 8.35 -18.15
N ALA A 250 -29.46 9.38 -18.63
CA ALA A 250 -28.94 10.74 -18.76
C ALA A 250 -28.34 11.30 -17.44
N GLN A 251 -28.89 10.89 -16.30
CA GLN A 251 -28.40 11.27 -14.98
C GLN A 251 -27.00 10.69 -14.66
N ALA A 252 -26.71 9.45 -15.07
CA ALA A 252 -25.39 8.85 -14.87
C ALA A 252 -24.34 9.55 -15.76
N LYS A 253 -24.71 9.84 -17.00
CA LYS A 253 -23.88 10.63 -17.93
C LYS A 253 -23.56 12.02 -17.38
N LYS A 254 -24.54 12.69 -16.79
CA LYS A 254 -24.35 13.99 -16.12
C LYS A 254 -23.33 13.92 -14.98
N ARG A 255 -23.40 12.91 -14.10
CA ARG A 255 -22.43 12.73 -12.99
C ARG A 255 -21.00 12.54 -13.49
N VAL A 256 -20.82 11.77 -14.57
CA VAL A 256 -19.49 11.60 -15.17
C VAL A 256 -18.97 12.93 -15.69
N TYR A 257 -19.81 13.73 -16.36
CA TYR A 257 -19.40 15.06 -16.78
C TYR A 257 -19.01 15.97 -15.62
N GLU A 258 -19.83 16.03 -14.56
CA GLU A 258 -19.51 16.78 -13.34
C GLU A 258 -18.15 16.34 -12.76
N GLN A 259 -17.94 15.03 -12.59
CA GLN A 259 -16.67 14.49 -12.07
C GLN A 259 -15.47 14.84 -12.97
N THR A 260 -15.63 14.77 -14.28
CA THR A 260 -14.56 15.10 -15.23
C THR A 260 -14.25 16.59 -15.30
N GLU A 261 -15.22 17.47 -15.04
CA GLU A 261 -14.97 18.91 -14.89
C GLU A 261 -14.16 19.21 -13.63
N HIS A 262 -14.41 18.51 -12.51
CA HIS A 262 -13.58 18.61 -11.32
C HIS A 262 -12.13 18.19 -11.60
N LEU A 263 -11.92 17.07 -12.31
CA LEU A 263 -10.59 16.63 -12.75
C LEU A 263 -9.89 17.69 -13.61
N ILE A 264 -10.55 18.18 -14.65
CA ILE A 264 -9.98 19.20 -15.55
C ILE A 264 -9.62 20.48 -14.80
N THR A 265 -10.46 20.91 -13.86
CA THR A 265 -10.21 22.10 -13.04
C THR A 265 -9.03 21.89 -12.08
N MET A 266 -8.88 20.69 -11.52
CA MET A 266 -7.78 20.34 -10.61
C MET A 266 -6.43 20.24 -11.31
N ALA A 267 -6.39 19.83 -12.59
CA ALA A 267 -5.15 19.59 -13.34
C ALA A 267 -4.12 20.74 -13.29
N PRO A 268 -4.47 22.01 -13.60
CA PRO A 268 -3.53 23.13 -13.48
C PRO A 268 -3.17 23.45 -12.02
N GLU A 269 -4.10 23.26 -11.07
CA GLU A 269 -3.82 23.47 -9.65
C GLU A 269 -2.78 22.46 -9.13
N LEU A 270 -2.86 21.20 -9.56
CA LEU A 270 -1.93 20.16 -9.16
C LEU A 270 -0.49 20.58 -9.40
N ARG A 271 -0.19 21.10 -10.60
CA ARG A 271 1.16 21.58 -10.93
C ARG A 271 1.60 22.75 -10.05
N VAL A 272 0.69 23.67 -9.74
CA VAL A 272 0.96 24.81 -8.84
C VAL A 272 1.25 24.32 -7.41
N GLN A 273 0.43 23.40 -6.89
CA GLN A 273 0.61 22.87 -5.54
C GLN A 273 1.91 22.07 -5.42
N LEU A 274 2.22 21.21 -6.38
CA LEU A 274 3.47 20.43 -6.38
C LEU A 274 4.72 21.31 -6.40
N ARG A 275 4.71 22.43 -7.13
CA ARG A 275 5.82 23.42 -7.09
C ARG A 275 6.01 24.02 -5.70
N LYS A 276 4.91 24.34 -4.99
CA LYS A 276 4.98 24.88 -3.62
C LYS A 276 5.59 23.87 -2.64
N LEU A 277 5.46 22.57 -2.89
CA LEU A 277 6.04 21.53 -2.04
C LEU A 277 7.58 21.55 -2.00
N ASN A 278 8.24 22.29 -2.91
CA ASN A 278 9.68 22.49 -2.88
C ASN A 278 10.13 23.47 -1.78
N ASP A 279 9.26 24.37 -1.31
CA ASP A 279 9.64 25.45 -0.41
C ASP A 279 9.98 24.91 0.99
N PRO A 280 11.23 24.98 1.46
CA PRO A 280 11.61 24.50 2.79
C PRO A 280 10.99 25.33 3.93
N ALA A 281 10.51 26.54 3.68
CA ALA A 281 9.84 27.38 4.67
C ALA A 281 8.35 26.99 4.87
N LEU A 282 7.74 26.34 3.88
CA LEU A 282 6.36 25.88 3.97
C LEU A 282 6.28 24.65 4.89
N LYS A 283 5.63 24.80 6.05
CA LYS A 283 5.48 23.71 7.03
C LYS A 283 4.80 22.50 6.37
N GLY A 284 5.48 21.35 6.42
CA GLY A 284 4.95 20.08 5.90
C GLY A 284 5.20 19.86 4.41
N SER A 285 5.75 20.83 3.70
CA SER A 285 6.21 20.65 2.31
C SER A 285 7.28 19.57 2.22
N ILE A 286 7.43 18.94 1.05
CA ILE A 286 8.50 17.94 0.81
C ILE A 286 9.88 18.55 1.05
N GLY A 287 10.11 19.81 0.64
CA GLY A 287 11.33 20.55 0.93
C GLY A 287 11.61 20.66 2.43
N SER A 288 10.58 20.96 3.23
CA SER A 288 10.72 21.02 4.70
C SER A 288 11.01 19.65 5.31
N LEU A 289 10.37 18.58 4.81
CA LEU A 289 10.59 17.20 5.27
C LEU A 289 12.04 16.76 4.99
N VAL A 290 12.57 17.06 3.80
CA VAL A 290 13.95 16.76 3.41
C VAL A 290 14.96 17.51 4.31
N VAL A 291 14.72 18.80 4.60
CA VAL A 291 15.61 19.59 5.48
C VAL A 291 15.63 19.02 6.90
N VAL A 292 14.47 18.72 7.48
CA VAL A 292 14.40 18.16 8.83
C VAL A 292 15.05 16.80 8.89
N LEU A 293 14.81 15.96 7.89
CA LEU A 293 15.42 14.65 7.78
C LEU A 293 16.95 14.75 7.70
N ASN A 294 17.49 15.63 6.84
CA ASN A 294 18.93 15.81 6.68
C ASN A 294 19.58 16.21 8.02
N LYS A 295 18.95 17.14 8.75
CA LYS A 295 19.41 17.54 10.10
C LYS A 295 19.34 16.40 11.11
N ALA A 296 18.26 15.61 11.10
CA ALA A 296 18.10 14.47 12.01
C ALA A 296 19.16 13.40 11.77
N VAL A 297 19.42 13.07 10.51
CA VAL A 297 20.47 12.12 10.10
C VAL A 297 21.85 12.61 10.55
N GLN A 298 22.20 13.87 10.31
CA GLN A 298 23.50 14.42 10.72
C GLN A 298 23.70 14.31 12.25
N LEU A 299 22.68 14.69 13.03
CA LEU A 299 22.74 14.61 14.49
C LEU A 299 22.85 13.16 14.98
N TRP A 300 22.12 12.24 14.36
CA TRP A 300 22.22 10.81 14.67
C TRP A 300 23.58 10.23 14.27
N GLY A 301 24.14 10.65 13.14
CA GLY A 301 25.46 10.25 12.65
C GLY A 301 26.59 10.64 13.59
N LEU A 302 26.52 11.83 14.20
CA LEU A 302 27.47 12.27 15.23
C LEU A 302 27.44 11.37 16.47
N ARG A 303 26.27 10.79 16.80
CA ARG A 303 26.10 9.85 17.93
C ARG A 303 26.46 8.41 17.54
N ASN A 304 26.34 8.08 16.26
CA ASN A 304 26.50 6.73 15.71
C ASN A 304 27.54 6.69 14.57
N PRO A 305 28.81 7.04 14.83
CA PRO A 305 29.83 7.21 13.79
C PRO A 305 30.12 5.93 13.00
N HIS A 306 29.82 4.76 13.57
CA HIS A 306 30.03 3.45 12.92
C HIS A 306 28.88 3.01 12.00
N ALA A 307 27.72 3.68 12.06
CA ALA A 307 26.53 3.25 11.34
C ALA A 307 26.41 3.84 9.92
N LEU A 308 27.03 5.02 9.69
CA LEU A 308 27.14 5.66 8.37
C LEU A 308 28.49 5.36 7.67
N SER A 309 29.42 4.73 8.37
CA SER A 309 30.78 4.48 7.88
C SER A 309 30.88 3.23 7.01
N SER A 310 30.24 3.21 5.84
CA SER A 310 30.77 2.46 4.71
C SER A 310 31.91 3.27 4.08
N ASN A 311 33.00 3.46 4.81
CA ASN A 311 34.18 4.16 4.28
C ASN A 311 34.77 3.31 3.15
N ILE A 312 34.44 3.63 1.91
CA ILE A 312 35.23 3.21 0.74
C ILE A 312 36.51 4.05 0.82
N LYS A 313 37.56 3.49 1.42
CA LYS A 313 38.89 4.07 1.31
C LYS A 313 39.32 3.99 -0.15
N ASN A 314 39.57 5.13 -0.79
CA ASN A 314 40.06 5.20 -2.17
C ASN A 314 41.28 4.28 -2.35
N GLY A 315 41.23 3.38 -3.34
CA GLY A 315 42.34 2.48 -3.68
C GLY A 315 42.43 1.18 -2.88
N THR A 316 41.41 0.81 -2.09
CA THR A 316 41.37 -0.48 -1.37
C THR A 316 40.08 -1.25 -1.62
N THR A 317 40.20 -2.56 -1.88
CA THR A 317 39.08 -3.50 -1.98
C THR A 317 38.57 -3.83 -0.58
N ASN A 318 37.48 -3.16 -0.17
CA ASN A 318 36.76 -3.52 1.04
C ASN A 318 35.74 -4.61 0.74
N LYS A 319 35.73 -5.69 1.53
CA LYS A 319 34.64 -6.65 1.55
C LYS A 319 33.50 -6.07 2.39
N ALA A 320 32.47 -5.56 1.74
CA ALA A 320 31.20 -5.27 2.41
C ALA A 320 30.67 -6.60 2.95
N ARG A 321 30.62 -6.75 4.28
CA ARG A 321 29.96 -7.90 4.90
C ARG A 321 28.47 -7.68 4.67
N TYR A 322 27.86 -8.54 3.84
CA TYR A 322 26.42 -8.59 3.66
C TYR A 322 25.79 -9.01 4.99
N ILE A 323 25.54 -8.04 5.86
CA ILE A 323 24.66 -8.26 7.00
C ILE A 323 23.30 -8.44 6.36
N HIS A 324 22.70 -9.62 6.55
CA HIS A 324 21.35 -9.92 6.11
C HIS A 324 20.43 -8.89 6.77
N ARG A 325 20.14 -7.79 6.07
CA ARG A 325 19.36 -6.67 6.56
C ARG A 325 18.03 -6.74 5.84
N GLN A 326 16.97 -6.54 6.63
CA GLN A 326 15.57 -6.43 6.20
C GLN A 326 15.53 -5.80 4.81
N GLY A 327 14.94 -6.53 3.86
CA GLY A 327 14.98 -6.20 2.43
C GLY A 327 14.46 -4.79 2.13
N GLU A 328 14.43 -4.42 0.85
CA GLU A 328 13.91 -3.12 0.47
C GLU A 328 12.52 -2.88 1.09
N LEU A 329 12.28 -1.71 1.66
CA LEU A 329 11.02 -1.38 2.33
C LEU A 329 10.07 -0.66 1.37
N GLU A 330 8.78 -0.69 1.70
CA GLU A 330 7.74 0.01 0.96
C GLU A 330 6.59 0.44 1.89
N VAL A 331 5.84 1.43 1.42
CA VAL A 331 4.73 2.05 2.12
C VAL A 331 3.46 1.21 1.95
N ARG A 332 2.76 0.92 3.05
CA ARG A 332 1.42 0.33 3.05
C ARG A 332 0.45 1.18 3.88
N LYS A 333 -0.69 1.51 3.27
CA LYS A 333 -1.82 2.18 3.92
C LYS A 333 -2.92 1.19 4.31
N ASN A 334 -3.15 0.19 3.45
CA ASN A 334 -4.19 -0.82 3.61
C ASN A 334 -3.63 -2.21 3.29
N GLU A 335 -4.18 -3.24 3.91
CA GLU A 335 -3.86 -4.65 3.63
C GLU A 335 -5.15 -5.45 3.61
N VAL A 336 -5.21 -6.54 2.84
CA VAL A 336 -6.36 -7.44 2.90
C VAL A 336 -6.48 -8.01 4.32
N PRO A 337 -7.71 -8.18 4.85
CA PRO A 337 -7.87 -8.76 6.17
C PRO A 337 -7.18 -10.12 6.27
N ALA A 338 -6.45 -10.33 7.37
CA ALA A 338 -5.82 -11.60 7.65
C ALA A 338 -6.87 -12.72 7.64
N LYS A 339 -6.51 -13.87 7.07
CA LYS A 339 -7.39 -15.05 6.98
C LYS A 339 -7.02 -16.14 7.99
N LYS A 340 -5.85 -16.02 8.63
CA LYS A 340 -5.28 -17.04 9.51
C LYS A 340 -4.64 -16.38 10.73
N THR A 341 -4.60 -17.10 11.85
CA THR A 341 -3.87 -16.69 13.05
C THR A 341 -2.37 -16.89 12.84
N ALA A 342 -1.57 -15.95 13.34
CA ALA A 342 -0.11 -16.08 13.33
C ALA A 342 0.35 -17.22 14.26
N ASN A 343 1.42 -17.92 13.85
CA ASN A 343 2.05 -18.96 14.69
C ASN A 343 3.15 -18.30 15.56
N PRO A 344 3.07 -18.38 16.89
CA PRO A 344 4.06 -17.78 17.80
C PRO A 344 5.48 -18.34 17.61
N GLU A 345 5.62 -19.60 17.21
CA GLU A 345 6.91 -20.27 17.05
C GLU A 345 7.63 -19.90 15.75
N LYS A 346 6.92 -19.37 14.75
CA LYS A 346 7.50 -19.08 13.43
C LYS A 346 8.01 -17.65 13.31
N ASN A 347 7.38 -16.69 13.98
CA ASN A 347 7.53 -15.29 13.58
C ASN A 347 8.36 -14.44 14.54
N GLY A 348 8.51 -14.78 15.83
CA GLY A 348 9.34 -14.05 16.79
C GLY A 348 8.61 -12.96 17.61
N PRO A 349 7.82 -12.05 17.01
CA PRO A 349 6.94 -11.14 17.75
C PRO A 349 5.78 -11.85 18.45
N CYS A 350 5.24 -11.18 19.48
CA CYS A 350 4.01 -11.59 20.14
C CYS A 350 2.86 -11.64 19.12
N VAL A 351 2.18 -12.79 19.03
CA VAL A 351 1.04 -12.99 18.12
C VAL A 351 -0.28 -12.49 18.68
N GLY A 352 -0.31 -12.04 19.93
CA GLY A 352 -1.52 -11.60 20.61
C GLY A 352 -1.23 -10.82 21.89
N THR A 353 -2.32 -10.35 22.49
CA THR A 353 -2.31 -9.67 23.79
C THR A 353 -1.96 -10.65 24.92
N CYS A 354 -1.64 -10.10 26.10
CA CYS A 354 -1.48 -10.90 27.32
C CYS A 354 -2.78 -11.58 27.80
N ASN A 355 -3.93 -11.21 27.21
CA ASN A 355 -5.25 -11.75 27.55
C ASN A 355 -5.76 -12.71 26.47
N SER A 356 -4.88 -13.50 25.86
CA SER A 356 -5.26 -14.58 24.92
C SER A 356 -5.93 -14.16 23.61
N ILE A 357 -5.93 -12.87 23.27
CA ILE A 357 -6.50 -12.36 22.00
C ILE A 357 -5.42 -12.21 20.93
N ASN A 358 -5.54 -12.93 19.81
CA ASN A 358 -4.64 -12.84 18.67
C ASN A 358 -4.80 -11.50 17.90
N PHE A 359 -3.69 -10.89 17.48
CA PHE A 359 -3.70 -9.60 16.78
C PHE A 359 -4.24 -9.67 15.34
N ALA A 360 -4.05 -10.79 14.65
CA ALA A 360 -4.40 -10.92 13.23
C ALA A 360 -5.92 -11.03 13.02
N LEU A 361 -6.59 -11.85 13.84
CA LEU A 361 -8.02 -12.15 13.69
C LEU A 361 -8.90 -11.64 14.83
N GLY A 362 -8.30 -11.12 15.92
CA GLY A 362 -9.04 -10.78 17.14
C GLY A 362 -9.59 -12.02 17.88
N THR A 363 -9.08 -13.21 17.57
CA THR A 363 -9.53 -14.46 18.16
C THR A 363 -9.01 -14.61 19.58
N GLU A 364 -9.91 -14.78 20.53
CA GLU A 364 -9.57 -15.30 21.86
C GLU A 364 -9.32 -16.81 21.79
N SER A 365 -8.16 -17.26 22.30
CA SER A 365 -7.81 -18.68 22.46
C SER A 365 -7.15 -18.94 23.82
N LEU A 366 -7.66 -19.93 24.55
CA LEU A 366 -7.16 -20.30 25.88
C LEU A 366 -7.14 -21.83 26.06
N GLY A 367 -6.08 -22.33 26.67
CA GLY A 367 -5.96 -23.73 27.08
C GLY A 367 -6.38 -23.89 28.55
N HIS A 368 -7.15 -24.93 28.84
CA HIS A 368 -7.51 -25.32 30.20
C HIS A 368 -7.22 -26.80 30.39
N THR A 369 -6.29 -27.11 31.28
CA THR A 369 -6.02 -28.49 31.71
C THR A 369 -6.99 -28.85 32.82
N ASP A 370 -7.94 -29.74 32.53
CA ASP A 370 -8.93 -30.17 33.52
C ASP A 370 -8.30 -31.14 34.53
N PHE A 371 -7.44 -32.06 34.07
CA PHE A 371 -6.70 -32.99 34.93
C PHE A 371 -5.46 -33.55 34.23
N SER A 372 -4.53 -34.09 35.05
CA SER A 372 -3.32 -34.77 34.60
C SER A 372 -3.22 -36.14 35.27
N LEU A 373 -3.01 -37.19 34.48
CA LEU A 373 -2.80 -38.55 34.96
C LEU A 373 -1.32 -38.92 34.83
N PRO A 374 -0.59 -39.12 35.94
CA PRO A 374 0.81 -39.53 35.88
C PRO A 374 0.94 -41.00 35.45
N GLY A 375 2.03 -41.33 34.78
CA GLY A 375 2.32 -42.71 34.38
C GLY A 375 3.47 -42.79 33.38
N PRO A 376 3.78 -44.00 32.87
CA PRO A 376 4.76 -44.18 31.80
C PRO A 376 4.41 -43.41 30.53
N PHE A 377 3.11 -43.17 30.30
CA PHE A 377 2.55 -42.30 29.27
C PHE A 377 1.60 -41.33 29.96
N PRO A 378 2.10 -40.17 30.44
CA PRO A 378 1.26 -39.21 31.12
C PRO A 378 0.18 -38.67 30.17
N ILE A 379 -1.02 -38.44 30.70
CA ILE A 379 -2.14 -37.86 29.95
C ILE A 379 -2.51 -36.53 30.60
N ASP A 380 -2.29 -35.44 29.87
CA ASP A 380 -2.80 -34.12 30.24
C ASP A 380 -4.08 -33.86 29.45
N TRP A 381 -5.22 -33.94 30.13
CA TRP A 381 -6.51 -33.63 29.51
C TRP A 381 -6.67 -32.12 29.41
N THR A 382 -6.24 -31.57 28.28
CA THR A 382 -6.29 -30.14 28.00
C THR A 382 -7.30 -29.85 26.90
N ARG A 383 -8.25 -28.97 27.21
CA ARG A 383 -9.19 -28.42 26.23
C ARG A 383 -8.72 -27.04 25.79
N THR A 384 -8.88 -26.74 24.51
CA THR A 384 -8.64 -25.42 23.92
C THR A 384 -9.97 -24.79 23.61
N TYR A 385 -10.23 -23.61 24.18
CA TYR A 385 -11.33 -22.76 23.73
C TYR A 385 -10.84 -21.83 22.64
N CYS A 386 -11.64 -21.66 21.58
CA CYS A 386 -11.36 -20.70 20.52
C CYS A 386 -12.65 -19.98 20.12
N SER A 387 -12.70 -18.67 20.35
CA SER A 387 -13.90 -17.84 20.08
C SER A 387 -14.44 -17.91 18.64
N ARG A 388 -13.60 -18.30 17.66
CA ARG A 388 -14.00 -18.46 16.24
C ARG A 388 -14.45 -19.87 15.86
N LEU A 389 -14.32 -20.85 16.76
CA LEU A 389 -14.60 -22.26 16.51
C LEU A 389 -16.10 -22.58 16.60
N SER A 390 -16.91 -21.89 15.79
CA SER A 390 -18.38 -22.03 15.77
C SER A 390 -18.86 -23.44 15.38
N ALA A 391 -18.04 -24.22 14.67
CA ALA A 391 -18.31 -25.63 14.35
C ALA A 391 -18.48 -26.51 15.61
N TYR A 392 -18.01 -26.04 16.77
CA TYR A 392 -18.11 -26.70 18.07
C TYR A 392 -19.09 -25.98 19.02
N ASP A 393 -19.97 -25.10 18.54
CA ASP A 393 -20.97 -24.41 19.38
C ASP A 393 -21.87 -25.39 20.15
N GLN A 394 -22.13 -26.57 19.58
CA GLN A 394 -22.86 -27.68 20.21
C GLN A 394 -21.95 -28.89 20.49
N GLY A 395 -20.66 -28.65 20.70
CA GLY A 395 -19.67 -29.68 20.97
C GLY A 395 -19.91 -30.38 22.31
N ALA A 396 -19.45 -31.63 22.42
CA ALA A 396 -19.59 -32.43 23.64
C ALA A 396 -18.90 -31.83 24.87
N LEU A 397 -17.97 -30.90 24.67
CA LEU A 397 -17.18 -30.22 25.71
C LEU A 397 -17.71 -28.83 26.06
N GLY A 398 -18.90 -28.47 25.55
CA GLY A 398 -19.44 -27.11 25.57
C GLY A 398 -19.06 -26.31 24.32
N ALA A 399 -19.64 -25.12 24.20
CA ALA A 399 -19.49 -24.29 23.01
C ALA A 399 -18.02 -23.89 22.78
N ARG A 400 -17.52 -24.20 21.58
CA ARG A 400 -16.20 -23.78 21.07
C ARG A 400 -14.98 -24.34 21.81
N TRP A 401 -15.16 -25.46 22.50
CA TRP A 401 -14.08 -26.21 23.12
C TRP A 401 -13.70 -27.42 22.27
N ILE A 402 -12.39 -27.63 22.11
CA ILE A 402 -11.81 -28.73 21.35
C ILE A 402 -10.63 -29.37 22.11
N THR A 403 -10.35 -30.62 21.80
CA THR A 403 -9.18 -31.40 22.25
C THR A 403 -8.57 -32.10 21.05
N GLU A 404 -7.36 -32.66 21.20
CA GLU A 404 -6.74 -33.51 20.19
C GLU A 404 -7.63 -34.69 19.75
N PHE A 405 -8.43 -35.22 20.66
CA PHE A 405 -9.33 -36.37 20.41
C PHE A 405 -10.66 -35.99 19.75
N THR A 406 -10.99 -34.70 19.70
CA THR A 406 -12.24 -34.21 19.10
C THR A 406 -12.01 -33.47 17.79
N THR A 407 -10.78 -33.46 17.25
CA THR A 407 -10.47 -32.92 15.92
C THR A 407 -11.26 -33.64 14.83
N ARG A 408 -11.66 -32.94 13.76
CA ARG A 408 -12.42 -33.54 12.66
C ARG A 408 -12.28 -32.75 11.37
N PHE A 409 -12.71 -33.37 10.28
CA PHE A 409 -12.93 -32.71 8.99
C PHE A 409 -14.42 -32.45 8.78
N ASP A 410 -14.77 -31.20 8.50
CA ASP A 410 -16.11 -30.80 8.07
C ASP A 410 -16.11 -30.48 6.57
N LEU A 411 -17.19 -30.85 5.88
CA LEU A 411 -17.38 -30.52 4.47
C LEU A 411 -17.92 -29.10 4.34
N HIS A 412 -17.15 -28.20 3.72
CA HIS A 412 -17.57 -26.83 3.43
C HIS A 412 -17.66 -26.61 1.91
N GLY A 413 -18.88 -26.67 1.39
CA GLY A 413 -19.13 -26.56 -0.05
C GLY A 413 -18.52 -27.74 -0.80
N LYS A 414 -17.50 -27.46 -1.63
CA LYS A 414 -16.73 -28.49 -2.36
C LYS A 414 -15.37 -28.83 -1.72
N GLY A 415 -14.99 -28.14 -0.65
CA GLY A 415 -13.71 -28.31 0.04
C GLY A 415 -13.87 -28.94 1.42
N LEU A 416 -12.74 -29.29 2.04
CA LEU A 416 -12.69 -29.81 3.40
C LEU A 416 -12.07 -28.79 4.35
N VAL A 417 -12.59 -28.69 5.57
CA VAL A 417 -12.00 -27.90 6.64
C VAL A 417 -11.62 -28.82 7.78
N PHE A 418 -10.34 -28.85 8.13
CA PHE A 418 -9.84 -29.53 9.31
C PHE A 418 -9.84 -28.56 10.51
N HIS A 419 -10.46 -28.99 11.60
CA HIS A 419 -10.43 -28.29 12.89
C HIS A 419 -9.32 -28.90 13.75
N ASP A 420 -8.21 -28.18 13.89
CA ASP A 420 -7.03 -28.64 14.62
C ASP A 420 -7.19 -28.44 16.14
N ALA A 421 -6.44 -29.19 16.94
CA ALA A 421 -6.54 -29.23 18.41
C ALA A 421 -6.23 -27.88 19.08
N ASP A 422 -5.52 -27.00 18.40
CA ASP A 422 -5.24 -25.62 18.85
C ASP A 422 -6.35 -24.62 18.47
N GLY A 423 -7.46 -25.12 17.93
CA GLY A 423 -8.65 -24.34 17.58
C GLY A 423 -8.54 -23.61 16.25
N ARG A 424 -7.53 -23.90 15.42
CA ARG A 424 -7.39 -23.32 14.07
C ARG A 424 -8.09 -24.16 13.01
N ASP A 425 -8.58 -23.47 12.00
CA ASP A 425 -9.22 -24.07 10.83
C ASP A 425 -8.26 -24.10 9.64
N HIS A 426 -8.14 -25.27 9.01
CA HIS A 426 -7.30 -25.51 7.84
C HIS A 426 -8.17 -25.95 6.65
N SER A 427 -8.33 -25.07 5.66
CA SER A 427 -9.08 -25.36 4.43
C SER A 427 -8.20 -26.06 3.38
N TYR A 428 -8.74 -27.12 2.76
CA TYR A 428 -8.12 -27.93 1.71
C TYR A 428 -8.97 -28.00 0.44
#